data_AF-A0A0E0KY33-F1
#
_entry.id   AF-A0A0E0KY33-F1
#
_cell.length_a   1.000
_cell.length_b   1.000
_cell.length_c   1.000
_cell.angle_alpha   90.00
_cell.angle_beta   90.00
_cell.angle_gamma   90.00
#
_symmetry.space_group_name_H-M   'P 1'
#
loop_
_entity.id
_entity.type
_entity.pdbx_description
1 polymer ?
#
loop_
_entity_poly.entity_id
_entity_poly.type
_entity_poly.pdbx_seq_one_letter_code
_entity_poly.pdbx_strand_id
1 'polypeptide(L)'
;MSVNEVGTYCFDTGSRSWSHAGEWTLPFSGKAEYVPELKLWFGIAAKGEYSPCAADLSPVVRGERPARGYIWEDLDLPEEWQPSWGSHLVGLGSGRFCIARFFQLARTDDNFMNDHVEDITFPVFTGLEVLPPPSPAPATGNGGSAGDRKEGLRMIKHKSRRYAELDDDSIRSVESVL
;
A
#
# COMPACT_ATOMS: atom_id res chain seq x y z
N MET A 1 3.40 11.09 12.01
CA MET A 1 4.46 10.06 12.15
C MET A 1 3.95 9.01 13.11
N SER A 2 4.24 7.74 12.86
CA SER A 2 3.82 6.65 13.75
C SER A 2 4.98 5.70 13.95
N VAL A 3 5.23 5.30 15.19
CA VAL A 3 6.36 4.45 15.57
C VAL A 3 5.81 3.32 16.43
N ASN A 4 6.18 2.09 16.09
CA ASN A 4 5.79 0.90 16.84
C ASN A 4 6.25 1.04 18.30
N GLU A 5 5.37 0.66 19.23
CA GLU A 5 5.60 0.71 20.69
C GLU A 5 5.78 2.11 21.29
N VAL A 6 5.74 3.18 20.47
CA VAL A 6 5.90 4.58 20.93
C VAL A 6 4.66 5.43 20.66
N GLY A 7 3.89 5.15 19.61
CA GLY A 7 2.63 5.84 19.32
C GLY A 7 2.66 6.72 18.06
N THR A 8 1.63 7.56 17.93
CA THR A 8 1.39 8.41 16.76
C THR A 8 1.50 9.88 17.15
N TYR A 9 2.12 10.66 16.26
CA TYR A 9 2.37 12.09 16.40
C TYR A 9 1.87 12.85 15.17
N CYS A 10 1.28 14.02 15.39
CA CYS A 10 0.85 14.94 14.36
C CYS A 10 1.83 16.09 14.26
N PHE A 11 2.20 16.47 13.03
CA PHE A 11 2.98 17.68 12.79
C PHE A 11 2.03 18.77 12.32
N ASP A 12 1.99 19.88 13.06
CA ASP A 12 1.29 21.08 12.64
C ASP A 12 2.25 21.98 11.85
N THR A 13 1.94 22.20 10.57
CA THR A 13 2.76 23.03 9.68
C THR A 13 2.65 24.53 9.99
N GLY A 14 1.56 24.97 10.62
CA GLY A 14 1.35 26.36 11.03
C GLY A 14 2.20 26.73 12.24
N SER A 15 2.14 25.92 13.30
CA SER A 15 2.98 26.11 14.49
C SER A 15 4.39 25.51 14.37
N ARG A 16 4.65 24.69 13.33
CA ARG A 16 5.90 23.95 13.11
C ARG A 16 6.28 23.05 14.28
N SER A 17 5.27 22.45 14.93
CA SER A 17 5.47 21.66 16.14
C SER A 17 4.84 20.27 16.02
N TRP A 18 5.39 19.33 16.79
CA TRP A 18 4.85 17.98 16.90
C TRP A 18 3.98 17.89 18.15
N SER A 19 2.83 17.25 18.02
CA SER A 19 1.95 16.88 19.13
C SER A 19 1.76 15.37 19.17
N HIS A 20 1.68 14.83 20.38
CA HIS A 20 1.36 13.42 20.58
C HIS A 20 -0.14 13.19 20.34
N ALA A 21 -0.48 12.30 19.40
CA ALA A 21 -1.85 11.97 19.04
C ALA A 21 -2.37 10.75 19.81
N GLY A 22 -1.50 9.80 20.19
CA GLY A 22 -1.89 8.69 21.07
C GLY A 22 -1.01 7.45 20.97
N GLU A 23 -1.16 6.57 21.97
CA GLU A 23 -0.45 5.30 22.17
C GLU A 23 -0.95 4.18 21.24
N TRP A 24 -1.02 4.47 19.94
CA TRP A 24 -1.43 3.53 18.92
C TRP A 24 -0.71 3.87 17.61
N THR A 25 -0.61 2.89 16.71
CA THR A 25 0.03 3.10 15.41
C THR A 25 -0.96 3.26 14.26
N LEU A 26 -0.56 4.00 13.23
CA LEU A 26 -1.30 4.12 11.99
C LEU A 26 -1.33 2.76 11.26
N PRO A 27 -2.37 2.50 10.44
CA PRO A 27 -2.50 1.23 9.72
C PRO A 27 -1.53 1.10 8.53
N PHE A 28 -0.58 2.03 8.37
CA PHE A 28 0.31 2.12 7.23
C PHE A 28 1.76 1.86 7.61
N SER A 29 2.49 1.14 6.75
CA SER A 29 3.94 1.12 6.72
C SER A 29 4.44 2.25 5.82
N GLY A 30 5.31 3.10 6.34
CA GLY A 30 5.89 4.22 5.59
C GLY A 30 4.88 5.32 5.25
N LYS A 31 4.92 5.78 4.00
CA LYS A 31 4.10 6.91 3.52
C LYS A 31 2.67 6.45 3.20
N ALA A 32 1.71 7.30 3.56
CA ALA A 32 0.35 7.25 3.03
C ALA A 32 0.03 8.53 2.24
N GLU A 33 -0.85 8.42 1.25
CA GLU A 33 -1.27 9.50 0.38
C GLU A 33 -2.78 9.72 0.50
N TYR A 34 -3.19 10.97 0.68
CA TYR A 34 -4.60 11.33 0.75
C TYR A 34 -5.19 11.48 -0.66
N VAL A 35 -6.31 10.82 -0.92
CA VAL A 35 -7.05 10.92 -2.19
C VAL A 35 -8.39 11.62 -1.95
N PRO A 36 -8.54 12.89 -2.36
CA PRO A 36 -9.72 13.70 -2.06
C PRO A 36 -11.03 13.13 -2.62
N GLU A 37 -10.98 12.50 -3.79
CA GLU A 37 -12.15 11.93 -4.47
C GLU A 37 -12.77 10.79 -3.65
N LEU A 38 -11.91 10.03 -2.96
CA LEU A 38 -12.29 8.89 -2.11
C LEU A 38 -12.38 9.28 -0.62
N LYS A 39 -11.88 10.47 -0.26
CA LYS A 39 -11.80 11.01 1.11
C LYS A 39 -11.08 10.06 2.09
N LEU A 40 -10.06 9.37 1.59
CA LEU A 40 -9.33 8.35 2.33
C LEU A 40 -7.83 8.49 2.13
N TRP A 41 -7.07 7.97 3.08
CA TRP A 41 -5.63 7.81 2.99
C TRP A 41 -5.32 6.41 2.48
N PHE A 42 -4.41 6.31 1.51
CA PHE A 42 -3.97 5.08 0.87
C PHE A 42 -2.49 4.85 1.14
N GLY A 43 -2.10 3.61 1.43
CA GLY A 43 -0.72 3.26 1.66
C GLY A 43 -0.51 1.76 1.64
N ILE A 44 0.66 1.34 2.13
CA ILE A 44 0.97 -0.07 2.35
C ILE A 44 0.58 -0.44 3.77
N ALA A 45 -0.06 -1.58 3.98
CA ALA A 45 -0.48 -2.01 5.30
C ALA A 45 0.73 -2.23 6.23
N ALA A 46 0.63 -1.74 7.47
CA ALA A 46 1.62 -2.01 8.51
C ALA A 46 1.66 -3.50 8.92
N LYS A 47 0.58 -4.24 8.67
CA LYS A 47 0.41 -5.68 8.89
C LYS A 47 -0.30 -6.26 7.67
N GLY A 48 0.09 -7.47 7.23
CA GLY A 48 -0.52 -8.13 6.07
C GLY A 48 0.31 -8.02 4.79
N GLU A 49 1.56 -8.52 4.83
CA GLU A 49 2.37 -8.82 3.63
C GLU A 49 2.53 -7.67 2.62
N TYR A 50 2.64 -6.43 3.10
CA TYR A 50 2.78 -5.25 2.25
C TYR A 50 1.63 -5.07 1.24
N SER A 51 0.42 -5.47 1.62
CA SER A 51 -0.79 -5.27 0.86
C SER A 51 -1.17 -3.79 0.80
N PRO A 52 -1.74 -3.30 -0.33
CA PRO A 52 -2.39 -1.99 -0.37
C PRO A 52 -3.48 -1.90 0.70
N CYS A 53 -3.58 -0.75 1.36
CA CYS A 53 -4.64 -0.49 2.32
C CYS A 53 -5.12 0.96 2.24
N ALA A 54 -6.32 1.21 2.78
CA ALA A 54 -6.89 2.54 2.91
C ALA A 54 -7.57 2.74 4.24
N ALA A 55 -7.44 3.91 4.85
CA ALA A 55 -8.09 4.24 6.12
C ALA A 55 -8.53 5.70 6.19
N ASP A 56 -9.57 5.95 7.00
CA ASP A 56 -9.94 7.31 7.39
C ASP A 56 -9.09 7.73 8.59
N LEU A 57 -8.30 8.80 8.40
CA LEU A 57 -7.47 9.40 9.45
C LEU A 57 -8.09 10.67 10.06
N SER A 58 -9.31 11.04 9.69
CA SER A 58 -10.03 12.15 10.31
C SER A 58 -10.12 12.09 11.85
N PRO A 59 -10.18 10.91 12.51
CA PRO A 59 -10.20 10.83 13.97
C PRO A 59 -8.85 11.16 14.64
N VAL A 60 -7.74 10.99 13.91
CA VAL A 60 -6.38 11.15 14.45
C VAL A 60 -6.14 12.54 15.02
N VAL A 61 -6.71 13.57 14.39
CA VAL A 61 -6.57 14.97 14.84
C VAL A 61 -7.22 15.19 16.21
N ARG A 62 -8.20 14.36 16.60
CA ARG A 62 -8.83 14.37 17.92
C ARG A 62 -8.16 13.42 18.92
N GLY A 63 -7.04 12.82 18.54
CA GLY A 63 -6.34 11.80 19.33
C GLY A 63 -7.02 10.42 19.34
N GLU A 64 -8.00 10.22 18.47
CA GLU A 64 -8.74 8.97 18.36
C GLU A 64 -8.03 7.99 17.42
N ARG A 65 -7.98 6.72 17.82
CA ARG A 65 -7.42 5.65 16.97
C ARG A 65 -8.28 5.50 15.72
N PRO A 66 -7.68 5.53 14.51
CA PRO A 66 -8.44 5.31 13.28
C PRO A 66 -8.98 3.88 13.25
N ALA A 67 -10.16 3.71 12.65
CA ALA A 67 -10.76 2.40 12.46
C ALA A 67 -9.87 1.50 11.58
N ARG A 68 -10.03 0.17 11.71
CA ARG A 68 -9.40 -0.78 10.77
C ARG A 68 -9.86 -0.43 9.35
N GLY A 69 -8.89 -0.09 8.52
CA GLY A 69 -9.08 0.28 7.12
C GLY A 69 -9.39 -0.91 6.22
N TYR A 70 -9.54 -0.62 4.92
CA TYR A 70 -9.59 -1.62 3.86
C TYR A 70 -8.18 -2.17 3.64
N ILE A 71 -8.05 -3.49 3.52
CA ILE A 71 -6.81 -4.16 3.14
C ILE A 71 -7.15 -5.03 1.93
N TRP A 72 -6.42 -4.86 0.84
CA TRP A 72 -6.61 -5.64 -0.38
C TRP A 72 -5.47 -6.66 -0.49
N GLU A 73 -5.70 -7.83 0.11
CA GLU A 73 -4.82 -9.00 0.06
C GLU A 73 -5.05 -9.70 -1.28
N ASP A 74 -4.35 -9.33 -2.34
CA ASP A 74 -4.45 -10.13 -3.57
C ASP A 74 -3.41 -9.79 -4.63
N LEU A 75 -2.36 -10.59 -4.75
CA LEU A 75 -1.30 -10.29 -5.71
C LEU A 75 -0.91 -11.43 -6.63
N ASP A 76 -1.42 -12.64 -6.42
CA ASP A 76 -1.16 -13.80 -7.28
C ASP A 76 0.34 -13.95 -7.61
N LEU A 77 1.23 -13.64 -6.67
CA LEU A 77 2.66 -13.63 -6.93
C LEU A 77 3.18 -15.08 -6.99
N PRO A 78 4.12 -15.39 -7.89
CA PRO A 78 4.78 -16.69 -7.90
C PRO A 78 5.40 -17.02 -6.53
N GLU A 79 5.21 -18.24 -6.05
CA GLU A 79 5.70 -18.71 -4.74
C GLU A 79 7.24 -18.65 -4.62
N GLU A 80 7.93 -18.78 -5.76
CA GLU A 80 9.38 -18.66 -5.89
C GLU A 80 9.92 -17.25 -5.61
N TRP A 81 9.07 -16.22 -5.65
CA TRP A 81 9.49 -14.84 -5.45
C TRP A 81 9.43 -14.47 -3.98
N GLN A 82 10.59 -14.33 -3.36
CA GLN A 82 10.66 -13.89 -1.98
C GLN A 82 10.50 -12.37 -1.92
N PRO A 83 9.53 -11.81 -1.16
CA PRO A 83 9.43 -10.38 -0.97
C PRO A 83 10.74 -9.82 -0.42
N SER A 84 11.28 -8.81 -1.11
CA SER A 84 12.42 -8.02 -0.65
C SER A 84 11.93 -6.78 0.12
N TRP A 85 12.86 -5.90 0.47
CA TRP A 85 12.64 -4.82 1.42
C TRP A 85 11.66 -3.78 0.86
N GLY A 86 10.49 -3.69 1.50
CA GLY A 86 9.55 -2.57 1.38
C GLY A 86 8.76 -2.52 0.07
N SER A 87 7.44 -2.39 0.18
CA SER A 87 6.59 -1.99 -0.95
C SER A 87 6.30 -0.49 -0.89
N HIS A 88 6.02 0.11 -2.04
CA HIS A 88 5.64 1.51 -2.14
C HIS A 88 4.35 1.64 -2.93
N LEU A 89 3.42 2.46 -2.45
CA LEU A 89 2.21 2.84 -3.18
C LEU A 89 2.34 4.31 -3.61
N VAL A 90 2.14 4.56 -4.91
CA VAL A 90 2.24 5.88 -5.51
C VAL A 90 0.90 6.25 -6.13
N GLY A 91 0.33 7.40 -5.76
CA GLY A 91 -0.86 7.94 -6.42
C GLY A 91 -0.55 8.45 -7.83
N LEU A 92 -1.38 8.05 -8.79
CA LEU A 92 -1.36 8.53 -10.18
C LEU A 92 -2.53 9.48 -10.48
N GLY A 93 -3.30 9.84 -9.45
CA GLY A 93 -4.50 10.67 -9.54
C GLY A 93 -5.77 9.90 -9.98
N SER A 94 -6.92 10.47 -9.65
CA SER A 94 -8.25 9.93 -10.01
C SER A 94 -8.49 8.51 -9.50
N GLY A 95 -8.08 8.21 -8.27
CA GLY A 95 -8.23 6.87 -7.68
C GLY A 95 -7.32 5.79 -8.30
N ARG A 96 -6.36 6.17 -9.15
CA ARG A 96 -5.39 5.25 -9.74
C ARG A 96 -4.09 5.29 -8.96
N PHE A 97 -3.45 4.15 -8.84
CA PHE A 97 -2.21 3.96 -8.10
C PHE A 97 -1.27 3.02 -8.86
N CYS A 98 0.02 3.15 -8.56
CA CYS A 98 1.01 2.14 -8.89
C CYS A 98 1.60 1.61 -7.59
N ILE A 99 1.61 0.30 -7.42
CA ILE A 99 2.40 -0.34 -6.37
C ILE A 99 3.70 -0.87 -6.97
N ALA A 100 4.82 -0.50 -6.34
CA ALA A 100 6.14 -1.01 -6.64
C ALA A 100 6.56 -1.96 -5.51
N ARG A 101 6.85 -3.21 -5.85
CA ARG A 101 7.39 -4.22 -4.95
C ARG A 101 8.73 -4.70 -5.45
N PHE A 102 9.58 -5.11 -4.53
CA PHE A 102 10.87 -5.69 -4.84
C PHE A 102 10.83 -7.15 -4.42
N PHE A 103 11.33 -8.02 -5.27
CA PHE A 103 11.44 -9.46 -5.01
C PHE A 103 12.86 -9.92 -5.23
N GLN A 104 13.23 -10.99 -4.53
CA GLN A 104 14.47 -11.73 -4.72
C GLN A 104 14.16 -13.08 -5.36
N LEU A 105 14.99 -13.46 -6.33
CA LEU A 105 15.03 -14.81 -6.87
C LEU A 105 16.39 -15.42 -6.55
N ALA A 106 16.40 -16.51 -5.78
CA ALA A 106 17.61 -17.26 -5.54
C ALA A 106 18.02 -17.99 -6.82
N ARG A 107 19.14 -17.59 -7.42
CA ARG A 107 19.79 -18.42 -8.44
C ARG A 107 20.46 -19.60 -7.74
N THR A 108 19.95 -20.80 -7.98
CA THR A 108 20.70 -22.02 -7.65
C THR A 108 21.71 -22.21 -8.77
N ASP A 109 22.94 -21.77 -8.57
CA ASP A 109 24.04 -22.19 -9.43
C ASP A 109 24.32 -23.66 -9.11
N ASP A 110 24.20 -24.54 -10.11
CA ASP A 110 24.48 -25.98 -10.02
C ASP A 110 25.97 -26.30 -9.69
N ASN A 111 26.79 -25.29 -9.42
CA ASN A 111 28.18 -25.42 -9.05
C ASN A 111 28.35 -25.43 -7.52
N PHE A 112 28.47 -26.64 -6.97
CA PHE A 112 28.70 -27.00 -5.56
C PHE A 112 29.95 -26.39 -4.87
N MET A 113 30.54 -25.31 -5.39
CA MET A 113 31.81 -24.74 -4.88
C MET A 113 31.85 -23.21 -4.80
N ASN A 114 30.74 -22.48 -5.03
CA ASN A 114 30.73 -21.02 -4.90
C ASN A 114 29.57 -20.58 -4.00
N ASP A 115 29.89 -20.07 -2.81
CA ASP A 115 28.95 -19.57 -1.79
C ASP A 115 28.34 -18.18 -2.15
N HIS A 116 28.35 -17.84 -3.44
CA HIS A 116 27.83 -16.58 -3.94
C HIS A 116 26.49 -16.84 -4.62
N VAL A 117 25.44 -16.93 -3.82
CA VAL A 117 24.07 -16.79 -4.31
C VAL A 117 23.93 -15.35 -4.80
N GLU A 118 23.94 -15.14 -6.12
CA GLU A 118 23.52 -13.86 -6.69
C GLU A 118 22.00 -13.74 -6.51
N ASP A 119 21.58 -13.09 -5.41
CA ASP A 119 20.18 -12.71 -5.21
C ASP A 119 19.80 -11.65 -6.25
N ILE A 120 19.16 -12.05 -7.34
CA ILE A 120 18.62 -11.08 -8.28
C ILE A 120 17.46 -10.36 -7.59
N THR A 121 17.64 -9.06 -7.35
CA THR A 121 16.55 -8.20 -6.91
C THR A 121 15.90 -7.55 -8.11
N PHE A 122 14.57 -7.67 -8.25
CA PHE A 122 13.83 -7.07 -9.35
C PHE A 122 12.55 -6.38 -8.87
N PRO A 123 12.20 -5.22 -9.47
CA PRO A 123 10.95 -4.56 -9.17
C PRO A 123 9.79 -5.13 -10.00
N VAL A 124 8.64 -5.23 -9.36
CA VAL A 124 7.35 -5.56 -9.98
C VAL A 124 6.40 -4.40 -9.74
N PHE A 125 5.85 -3.90 -10.82
CA PHE A 125 4.89 -2.80 -10.80
C PHE A 125 3.50 -3.33 -11.13
N THR A 126 2.54 -3.02 -10.28
CA THR A 126 1.13 -3.34 -10.49
C THR A 126 0.33 -2.04 -10.49
N GLY A 127 -0.46 -1.81 -11.54
CA GLY A 127 -1.43 -0.72 -11.57
C GLY A 127 -2.68 -1.09 -10.78
N LEU A 128 -3.23 -0.14 -10.02
CA LEU A 128 -4.47 -0.32 -9.27
C LEU A 128 -5.43 0.83 -9.58
N GLU A 129 -6.72 0.55 -9.64
CA GLU A 129 -7.78 1.55 -9.71
C GLU A 129 -8.80 1.29 -8.60
N VAL A 130 -9.07 2.30 -7.78
CA VAL A 130 -10.04 2.22 -6.68
C VAL A 130 -11.27 3.01 -7.06
N LEU A 131 -12.38 2.30 -7.22
CA LEU A 131 -13.67 2.88 -7.54
C LEU A 131 -14.45 3.19 -6.26
N PRO A 132 -15.21 4.30 -6.25
CA PRO A 132 -16.12 4.60 -5.17
C PRO A 132 -17.20 3.51 -5.07
N PRO A 133 -17.95 3.47 -3.94
CA PRO A 133 -19.11 2.61 -3.82
C PRO A 133 -20.05 2.79 -5.01
N PRO A 134 -20.70 1.71 -5.49
CA PRO A 134 -21.81 1.86 -6.42
C PRO A 134 -22.80 2.86 -5.81
N SER A 135 -23.28 3.82 -6.61
CA SER A 135 -24.27 4.77 -6.11
C SER A 135 -25.43 3.99 -5.52
N PRO A 136 -25.88 4.30 -4.29
CA PRO A 136 -27.13 3.74 -3.80
C PRO A 136 -28.20 4.10 -4.82
N ALA A 137 -29.00 3.11 -5.22
CA ALA A 137 -30.27 3.38 -5.90
C ALA A 137 -31.04 4.43 -5.06
N PRO A 138 -31.81 5.34 -5.67
CA PRO A 138 -32.49 6.41 -4.95
C PRO A 138 -33.27 5.83 -3.76
N ALA A 139 -32.80 6.14 -2.55
CA ALA A 139 -33.37 5.62 -1.32
C ALA A 139 -34.73 6.27 -1.07
N THR A 140 -35.80 5.51 -1.30
CA THR A 140 -37.06 5.76 -0.62
C THR A 140 -36.89 5.45 0.87
N GLY A 141 -36.68 6.49 1.67
CA GLY A 141 -37.06 6.50 3.09
C GLY A 141 -35.97 6.22 4.12
N ASN A 142 -35.82 7.22 4.99
CA ASN A 142 -35.42 7.21 6.40
C ASN A 142 -33.98 6.91 6.82
N GLY A 143 -33.33 8.01 7.23
CA GLY A 143 -32.29 8.16 8.24
C GLY A 143 -31.73 6.89 8.88
N GLY A 144 -30.53 6.51 8.44
CA GLY A 144 -29.67 5.54 9.09
C GLY A 144 -28.27 6.12 9.28
N SER A 145 -27.72 5.97 10.49
CA SER A 145 -26.41 6.47 10.94
C SER A 145 -25.28 6.17 9.96
N ALA A 146 -24.39 7.15 9.79
CA ALA A 146 -23.15 7.08 9.00
C ALA A 146 -22.09 6.16 9.67
N GLY A 147 -22.42 4.89 9.82
CA GLY A 147 -21.63 3.92 10.56
C GLY A 147 -21.70 2.53 9.96
N ASP A 148 -21.40 2.38 8.67
CA ASP A 148 -20.67 1.23 8.10
C ASP A 148 -20.44 1.47 6.59
N ARG A 149 -19.42 2.24 6.24
CA ARG A 149 -19.02 2.41 4.81
C ARG A 149 -18.13 1.27 4.32
N LYS A 150 -17.92 0.22 5.13
CA LYS A 150 -16.93 -0.84 4.89
C LYS A 150 -17.19 -1.70 3.65
N GLU A 151 -18.37 -1.63 3.02
CA GLU A 151 -18.73 -2.53 1.91
C GLU A 151 -18.69 -1.90 0.51
N GLY A 152 -18.13 -0.70 0.35
CA GLY A 152 -18.30 0.04 -0.90
C GLY A 152 -17.12 0.05 -1.88
N LEU A 153 -15.88 0.13 -1.42
CA LEU A 153 -14.76 0.38 -2.32
C LEU A 153 -14.37 -0.87 -3.10
N ARG A 154 -14.32 -0.74 -4.42
CA ARG A 154 -13.85 -1.81 -5.31
C ARG A 154 -12.45 -1.46 -5.80
N MET A 155 -11.50 -2.36 -5.57
CA MET A 155 -10.18 -2.28 -6.18
C MET A 155 -10.15 -3.13 -7.45
N ILE A 156 -9.64 -2.55 -8.53
CA ILE A 156 -9.34 -3.22 -9.79
C ILE A 156 -7.81 -3.32 -9.87
N LYS A 157 -7.32 -4.54 -9.95
CA LYS A 157 -5.91 -4.85 -10.21
C LYS A 157 -5.69 -4.93 -11.72
N HIS A 158 -4.73 -4.16 -12.22
CA HIS A 158 -4.26 -4.26 -13.60
C HIS A 158 -3.08 -5.23 -13.69
N LYS A 159 -2.66 -5.55 -14.91
CA LYS A 159 -1.52 -6.44 -15.17
C LYS A 159 -0.25 -5.95 -14.48
N SER A 160 0.47 -6.88 -13.89
CA SER A 160 1.76 -6.65 -13.25
C SER A 160 2.90 -6.86 -14.25
N ARG A 161 3.92 -6.00 -14.18
CA ARG A 161 5.12 -6.10 -15.01
C ARG A 161 6.36 -6.17 -14.13
N ARG A 162 7.23 -7.14 -14.41
CA ARG A 162 8.58 -7.18 -13.86
C ARG A 162 9.55 -6.49 -14.82
N TYR A 163 10.61 -5.95 -14.25
CA TYR A 163 11.75 -5.43 -14.99
C TYR A 163 12.98 -6.18 -14.50
N ALA A 164 13.78 -6.72 -15.43
CA ALA A 164 15.01 -7.42 -15.09
C ALA A 164 16.25 -6.57 -15.39
N GLU A 165 17.23 -6.66 -14.49
CA GLU A 165 18.57 -6.02 -14.47
C GLU A 165 18.61 -4.51 -14.18
N LEU A 166 19.17 -4.15 -13.02
CA LEU A 166 19.72 -2.84 -12.67
C LEU A 166 21.24 -2.98 -12.52
N ASP A 167 21.92 -3.41 -13.58
CA ASP A 167 23.39 -3.26 -13.65
C ASP A 167 23.69 -2.08 -14.56
N ASP A 168 24.29 -1.05 -13.95
CA ASP A 168 24.85 0.16 -14.54
C ASP A 168 23.98 0.78 -15.67
N ASP A 169 23.04 1.64 -15.23
CA ASP A 169 22.40 2.70 -16.04
C ASP A 169 21.44 2.31 -17.19
N SER A 170 20.94 1.07 -17.31
CA SER A 170 19.90 0.77 -18.33
C SER A 170 18.91 -0.35 -17.99
N ILE A 171 17.62 -0.13 -18.33
CA ILE A 171 16.56 -1.15 -18.28
C ILE A 171 16.71 -2.08 -19.50
N ARG A 172 17.00 -3.36 -19.26
CA ARG A 172 17.27 -4.32 -20.34
C ARG A 172 16.06 -5.10 -20.83
N SER A 173 15.05 -5.35 -19.98
CA SER A 173 13.82 -6.00 -20.43
C SER A 173 12.60 -5.68 -19.56
N VAL A 174 11.42 -5.68 -20.21
CA VAL A 174 10.12 -5.54 -19.56
C VAL A 174 9.29 -6.77 -19.88
N GLU A 175 8.93 -7.53 -18.86
CA GLU A 175 8.13 -8.73 -19.03
C GLU A 175 6.81 -8.61 -18.27
N SER A 176 5.73 -9.00 -18.94
CA SER A 176 4.42 -9.14 -18.28
C SER A 176 4.46 -10.45 -17.50
N VAL A 177 4.05 -10.43 -16.24
CA VAL A 177 4.20 -11.61 -15.37
C VAL A 177 2.88 -12.11 -14.85
N LEU A 178 1.90 -11.22 -14.68
CA LEU A 178 0.57 -11.52 -14.15
C LEU A 178 -0.47 -10.59 -14.78
#